data_AF-A0A957RDC8-F1
#
_entry.id   AF-A0A957RDC8-F1
#
_cell.length_a   1.000
_cell.length_b   1.000
_cell.length_c   1.000
_cell.angle_alpha   90.00
_cell.angle_beta   90.00
_cell.angle_gamma   90.00
#
_symmetry.space_group_name_H-M   'P 1'
#
loop_
_entity.id
_entity.type
_entity.pdbx_description
1 polymer ?
#
loop_
_entity_poly.entity_id
_entity_poly.type
_entity_poly.pdbx_seq_one_letter_code
_entity_poly.pdbx_strand_id
1 'polypeptide(L)'
;PYLGGRPPQPLTGYLNLWGNHLTGKVPVELGQIEEPSGVYLSCNMLSGDFPPEVSRVIRWGSIAFNALTGYDPDIFPWPWYLKQTVAPTDLVVTGSSNGAPIILTWTPIAYTGNSGHYEISYASAPGGPFTVYGQTADKTVSSYAVQLPAQTTPYYFRLRTFTDPHAANASAYECSYQPNTVISEYTEVVASGGWDPPPTETPTGTSTPTATATATATATPSRLWLPLILH
;
A
#
# COMPACT_ATOMS: atom_id res chain seq x y z
N PRO A 1 -14.20 7.92 59.52
CA PRO A 1 -14.97 7.30 58.41
C PRO A 1 -15.34 8.35 57.35
N TYR A 2 -14.50 8.48 56.31
CA TYR A 2 -14.84 8.88 54.94
C TYR A 2 -13.55 8.66 54.13
N LEU A 3 -13.23 7.38 53.87
CA LEU A 3 -12.22 6.99 52.89
C LEU A 3 -12.85 7.10 51.51
N GLY A 4 -12.98 8.34 51.01
CA GLY A 4 -13.44 8.64 49.66
C GLY A 4 -12.24 8.90 48.74
N GLY A 5 -11.33 7.93 48.65
CA GLY A 5 -10.34 7.95 47.57
C GLY A 5 -11.11 7.90 46.25
N ARG A 6 -10.93 8.92 45.40
CA ARG A 6 -11.36 8.85 43.99
C ARG A 6 -10.92 7.46 43.48
N PRO A 7 -11.82 6.64 42.91
CA PRO A 7 -11.40 5.36 42.33
C PRO A 7 -10.22 5.65 41.40
N PRO A 8 -9.16 4.82 41.39
CA PRO A 8 -8.06 5.00 40.47
C PRO A 8 -8.68 5.18 39.09
N GLN A 9 -8.50 6.37 38.50
CA GLN A 9 -8.86 6.54 37.10
C GLN A 9 -8.01 5.51 36.37
N PRO A 10 -8.59 4.63 35.54
CA PRO A 10 -7.76 3.77 34.70
C PRO A 10 -6.78 4.69 33.99
N LEU A 11 -5.50 4.34 34.05
CA LEU A 11 -4.45 5.05 33.32
C LEU A 11 -4.88 5.02 31.86
N THR A 12 -5.43 6.13 31.41
CA THR A 12 -6.08 6.29 30.12
C THR A 12 -4.94 6.48 29.14
N GLY A 13 -4.32 5.37 28.75
CA GLY A 13 -3.07 5.35 28.01
C GLY A 13 -3.32 5.74 26.57
N TYR A 14 -2.71 6.84 26.15
CA TYR A 14 -2.54 7.15 24.73
C TYR A 14 -1.21 6.55 24.29
N LEU A 15 -1.22 5.74 23.24
CA LEU A 15 0.01 5.33 22.57
C LEU A 15 0.27 6.30 21.44
N ASN A 16 1.18 7.24 21.65
CA ASN A 16 1.57 8.20 20.64
C ASN A 16 2.91 7.79 20.01
N LEU A 17 2.85 7.28 18.78
CA LEU A 17 3.99 6.92 17.94
C LEU A 17 4.01 7.77 16.66
N TRP A 18 3.36 8.92 16.70
CA TRP A 18 3.30 9.86 15.58
C TRP A 18 4.70 10.32 15.17
N GLY A 19 4.96 10.40 13.86
CA GLY A 19 6.18 11.00 13.32
C GLY A 19 7.45 10.18 13.56
N ASN A 20 7.34 8.86 13.65
CA ASN A 20 8.48 7.95 13.79
C ASN A 20 8.84 7.30 12.44
N HIS A 21 9.85 6.43 12.46
CA HIS A 21 10.31 5.70 11.28
C HIS A 21 9.80 4.24 11.28
N LEU A 22 8.61 3.99 11.84
CA LEU A 22 8.10 2.62 11.97
C LEU A 22 7.75 2.04 10.60
N THR A 23 8.18 0.81 10.35
CA THR A 23 7.96 0.06 9.11
C THR A 23 7.24 -1.25 9.37
N GLY A 24 6.71 -1.86 8.29
CA GLY A 24 6.05 -3.16 8.35
C GLY A 24 4.57 -3.06 8.70
N LYS A 25 3.95 -4.21 9.00
CA LYS A 25 2.52 -4.30 9.24
C LYS A 25 2.15 -3.81 10.64
N VAL A 26 0.91 -3.31 10.76
CA VAL A 26 0.30 -3.03 12.07
C VAL A 26 -0.02 -4.37 12.75
N PRO A 27 0.52 -4.63 13.96
CA PRO A 27 0.25 -5.88 14.67
C PRO A 27 -1.20 -5.93 15.17
N VAL A 28 -1.86 -7.09 15.00
CA VAL A 28 -3.26 -7.31 15.43
C VAL A 28 -3.40 -7.21 16.95
N GLU A 29 -2.32 -7.46 17.68
CA GLU A 29 -2.22 -7.39 19.14
C GLU A 29 -2.53 -5.99 19.68
N LEU A 30 -2.36 -4.92 18.88
CA LEU A 30 -2.79 -3.57 19.28
C LEU A 30 -4.29 -3.49 19.54
N GLY A 31 -5.09 -4.36 18.93
CA GLY A 31 -6.53 -4.47 19.16
C GLY A 31 -6.89 -5.00 20.56
N GLN A 32 -5.94 -5.65 21.24
CA GLN A 32 -6.15 -6.23 22.58
C GLN A 32 -6.05 -5.20 23.72
N ILE A 33 -5.72 -3.95 23.42
CA ILE A 33 -5.69 -2.88 24.42
C ILE A 33 -7.13 -2.62 24.90
N GLU A 34 -7.37 -2.88 26.20
CA GLU A 34 -8.72 -2.91 26.79
C GLU A 34 -9.34 -1.52 26.99
N GLU A 35 -8.52 -0.49 27.22
CA GLU A 35 -8.98 0.90 27.43
C GLU A 35 -8.07 1.96 26.79
N PRO A 36 -7.83 1.93 25.47
CA PRO A 36 -7.00 2.94 24.83
C PRO A 36 -7.79 4.24 24.72
N SER A 37 -7.22 5.32 25.21
CA SER A 37 -7.74 6.65 24.92
C SER A 37 -7.45 7.08 23.47
N GLY A 38 -6.53 6.39 22.78
CA GLY A 38 -6.21 6.58 21.36
C GLY A 38 -4.81 6.07 20.99
N VAL A 39 -4.67 5.53 19.79
CA VAL A 39 -3.39 5.10 19.21
C VAL A 39 -3.07 5.97 17.98
N TYR A 40 -1.97 6.72 18.04
CA TYR A 40 -1.50 7.60 16.96
C TYR A 40 -0.30 6.98 16.26
N LEU A 41 -0.48 6.54 15.02
CA LEU A 41 0.53 5.92 14.16
C LEU A 41 0.82 6.76 12.91
N SER A 42 0.25 7.96 12.79
CA SER A 42 0.41 8.78 11.60
C SER A 42 1.86 9.19 11.37
N CYS A 43 2.19 9.52 10.12
CA CYS A 43 3.53 9.96 9.72
C CYS A 43 4.62 8.91 9.99
N ASN A 44 4.36 7.66 9.62
CA ASN A 44 5.32 6.57 9.68
C ASN A 44 5.49 5.98 8.26
N MET A 45 6.08 4.79 8.16
CA MET A 45 6.25 4.02 6.93
C MET A 45 5.62 2.62 7.07
N LEU A 46 4.53 2.52 7.85
CA LEU A 46 3.80 1.27 8.03
C LEU A 46 3.12 0.88 6.72
N SER A 47 3.06 -0.41 6.42
CA SER A 47 2.55 -0.91 5.14
C SER A 47 1.74 -2.19 5.28
N GLY A 48 1.05 -2.55 4.19
CA GLY A 48 0.18 -3.72 4.14
C GLY A 48 -1.22 -3.47 4.72
N ASP A 49 -2.02 -4.53 4.77
CA ASP A 49 -3.41 -4.42 5.16
C ASP A 49 -3.55 -4.01 6.63
N PHE A 50 -4.37 -3.00 6.87
CA PHE A 50 -4.69 -2.55 8.20
C PHE A 50 -5.68 -3.53 8.86
N PRO A 51 -5.32 -4.14 10.00
CA PRO A 51 -6.12 -5.18 10.63
C PRO A 51 -7.43 -4.61 11.22
N PRO A 52 -8.61 -5.14 10.85
CA PRO A 52 -9.89 -4.76 11.41
C PRO A 52 -9.96 -4.80 12.94
N GLU A 53 -9.21 -5.69 13.59
CA GLU A 53 -9.12 -5.87 15.04
C GLU A 53 -8.61 -4.60 15.74
N VAL A 54 -7.80 -3.79 15.04
CA VAL A 54 -7.19 -2.57 15.57
C VAL A 54 -8.09 -1.35 15.36
N SER A 55 -9.22 -1.49 14.64
CA SER A 55 -10.18 -0.39 14.39
C SER A 55 -10.68 0.29 15.67
N ARG A 56 -10.84 -0.46 16.77
CA ARG A 56 -11.33 0.07 18.05
C ARG A 56 -10.37 1.07 18.67
N VAL A 57 -9.07 0.84 18.56
CA VAL A 57 -8.03 1.60 19.28
C VAL A 57 -7.59 2.86 18.53
N ILE A 58 -7.90 2.93 17.23
CA ILE A 58 -7.70 4.14 16.40
C ILE A 58 -8.93 5.05 16.34
N ARG A 59 -10.03 4.72 17.03
CA ARG A 59 -11.26 5.54 17.06
C ARG A 59 -11.01 7.00 17.47
N TRP A 60 -10.02 7.21 18.33
CA TRP A 60 -9.57 8.52 18.81
C TRP A 60 -8.13 8.84 18.36
N GLY A 61 -7.59 8.02 17.46
CA GLY A 61 -6.23 8.10 16.95
C GLY A 61 -6.20 8.43 15.46
N SER A 62 -5.04 8.25 14.84
CA SER A 62 -4.87 8.45 13.40
C SER A 62 -3.77 7.53 12.86
N ILE A 63 -3.97 7.06 11.63
CA ILE A 63 -3.04 6.19 10.87
C ILE A 63 -2.64 6.82 9.53
N ALA A 64 -3.00 8.08 9.31
CA ALA A 64 -2.75 8.80 8.07
C ALA A 64 -1.24 8.89 7.76
N PHE A 65 -0.88 9.08 6.50
CA PHE A 65 0.51 9.27 6.07
C PHE A 65 1.39 8.05 6.39
N ASN A 66 0.92 6.90 5.93
CA ASN A 66 1.63 5.62 5.88
C ASN A 66 1.43 5.02 4.47
N ALA A 67 1.74 3.74 4.28
CA ALA A 67 1.46 2.95 3.08
C ALA A 67 0.46 1.82 3.35
N LEU A 68 -0.55 2.07 4.21
CA LEU A 68 -1.52 1.05 4.64
C LEU A 68 -2.61 0.82 3.59
N THR A 69 -3.04 -0.44 3.47
CA THR A 69 -4.10 -0.92 2.56
C THR A 69 -5.24 -1.60 3.33
N GLY A 70 -6.27 -2.12 2.65
CA GLY A 70 -7.35 -2.86 3.32
C GLY A 70 -8.42 -1.98 3.97
N TYR A 71 -8.67 -0.79 3.44
CA TYR A 71 -9.80 0.03 3.88
C TYR A 71 -11.13 -0.65 3.59
N ASP A 72 -11.96 -0.75 4.62
CA ASP A 72 -13.34 -1.20 4.56
C ASP A 72 -14.26 -0.13 5.20
N PRO A 73 -15.20 0.48 4.45
CA PRO A 73 -16.11 1.50 4.97
C PRO A 73 -17.07 0.99 6.04
N ASP A 74 -17.34 -0.33 6.11
CA ASP A 74 -18.22 -0.91 7.13
C ASP A 74 -17.49 -1.03 8.49
N ILE A 75 -16.15 -1.05 8.46
CA ILE A 75 -15.29 -1.19 9.64
C ILE A 75 -14.74 0.17 10.07
N PHE A 76 -14.41 1.04 9.11
CA PHE A 76 -13.77 2.33 9.36
C PHE A 76 -14.72 3.50 9.06
N PRO A 77 -15.08 4.29 10.08
CA PRO A 77 -16.05 5.38 9.89
C PRO A 77 -15.52 6.59 9.10
N TRP A 78 -14.22 6.62 8.74
CA TRP A 78 -13.57 7.74 8.06
C TRP A 78 -12.65 7.23 6.94
N PRO A 79 -12.59 7.91 5.78
CA PRO A 79 -11.86 7.45 4.59
C PRO A 79 -10.34 7.66 4.71
N TRP A 80 -9.70 6.95 5.65
CA TRP A 80 -8.26 7.11 5.92
C TRP A 80 -7.37 6.72 4.73
N TYR A 81 -7.88 5.93 3.78
CA TYR A 81 -7.19 5.59 2.53
C TYR A 81 -6.81 6.83 1.70
N LEU A 82 -7.51 7.96 1.86
CA LEU A 82 -7.22 9.23 1.17
C LEU A 82 -5.88 9.87 1.58
N LYS A 83 -5.21 9.32 2.61
CA LYS A 83 -3.93 9.80 3.14
C LYS A 83 -2.87 8.70 3.14
N GLN A 84 -3.03 7.66 2.33
CA GLN A 84 -2.07 6.56 2.24
C GLN A 84 -1.31 6.59 0.93
N THR A 85 0.00 6.38 1.01
CA THR A 85 0.87 6.18 -0.14
C THR A 85 0.83 4.70 -0.52
N VAL A 86 -0.12 4.35 -1.38
CA VAL A 86 -0.35 2.96 -1.84
C VAL A 86 0.14 2.75 -3.27
N ALA A 87 0.10 1.51 -3.77
CA ALA A 87 0.41 1.23 -5.17
C ALA A 87 -0.72 1.78 -6.08
N PRO A 88 -0.40 2.35 -7.26
CA PRO A 88 -1.43 2.67 -8.24
C PRO A 88 -2.08 1.39 -8.78
N THR A 89 -3.36 1.44 -9.13
CA THR A 89 -4.09 0.28 -9.63
C THR A 89 -4.24 0.33 -11.15
N ASP A 90 -4.74 -0.76 -11.73
CA ASP A 90 -5.14 -0.83 -13.14
C ASP A 90 -4.01 -0.44 -14.10
N LEU A 91 -2.77 -0.84 -13.78
CA LEU A 91 -1.65 -0.68 -14.68
C LEU A 91 -1.93 -1.48 -15.96
N VAL A 92 -1.81 -0.83 -17.09
CA VAL A 92 -1.96 -1.40 -18.43
C VAL A 92 -0.76 -0.97 -19.24
N VAL A 93 -0.23 -1.90 -20.04
CA VAL A 93 0.88 -1.64 -20.95
C VAL A 93 0.42 -1.88 -22.37
N THR A 94 0.65 -0.90 -23.24
CA THR A 94 0.37 -0.98 -24.68
C THR A 94 1.66 -0.76 -25.47
N GLY A 95 1.81 -1.48 -26.58
CA GLY A 95 3.06 -1.54 -27.34
C GLY A 95 3.73 -2.91 -27.21
N SER A 96 4.90 -3.05 -27.83
CA SER A 96 5.63 -4.32 -27.85
C SER A 96 7.13 -4.07 -27.71
N SER A 97 7.88 -5.12 -27.39
CA SER A 97 9.34 -5.04 -27.17
C SER A 97 10.15 -4.90 -28.47
N ASN A 98 9.57 -4.33 -29.53
CA ASN A 98 10.18 -4.21 -30.86
C ASN A 98 10.99 -2.92 -31.07
N GLY A 99 11.20 -2.13 -30.00
CA GLY A 99 11.92 -0.85 -30.07
C GLY A 99 11.04 0.36 -30.41
N ALA A 100 9.73 0.20 -30.54
CA ALA A 100 8.79 1.32 -30.53
C ALA A 100 8.45 1.75 -29.09
N PRO A 101 7.89 2.96 -28.89
CA PRO A 101 7.47 3.40 -27.57
C PRO A 101 6.42 2.47 -26.96
N ILE A 102 6.66 2.07 -25.72
CA ILE A 102 5.74 1.34 -24.87
C ILE A 102 5.03 2.36 -23.98
N ILE A 103 3.69 2.37 -23.97
CA ILE A 103 2.88 3.29 -23.19
C ILE A 103 2.30 2.55 -21.99
N LEU A 104 2.63 3.04 -20.80
CA LEU A 104 2.05 2.61 -19.54
C LEU A 104 0.92 3.57 -19.18
N THR A 105 -0.22 3.04 -18.74
CA THR A 105 -1.34 3.81 -18.18
C THR A 105 -1.81 3.16 -16.89
N TRP A 106 -2.25 3.94 -15.91
CA TRP A 106 -2.73 3.42 -14.62
C TRP A 106 -3.75 4.36 -13.98
N THR A 107 -4.44 3.87 -12.95
CA THR A 107 -5.27 4.69 -12.06
C THR A 107 -4.40 5.30 -10.97
N PRO A 108 -4.28 6.65 -10.88
CA PRO A 108 -3.54 7.31 -9.82
C PRO A 108 -4.12 7.02 -8.42
N ILE A 109 -3.28 7.06 -7.39
CA ILE A 109 -3.75 6.94 -6.01
C ILE A 109 -4.61 8.15 -5.61
N ALA A 110 -5.50 7.96 -4.64
CA ALA A 110 -6.34 9.04 -4.15
C ALA A 110 -5.55 10.14 -3.40
N TYR A 111 -4.40 9.79 -2.81
CA TYR A 111 -3.59 10.71 -2.01
C TYR A 111 -2.57 11.51 -2.85
N THR A 112 -2.98 12.69 -3.31
CA THR A 112 -2.15 13.59 -4.15
C THR A 112 -1.76 14.91 -3.48
N GLY A 113 -2.24 15.19 -2.26
CA GLY A 113 -2.10 16.51 -1.63
C GLY A 113 -0.68 16.93 -1.20
N ASN A 114 0.26 16.00 -1.12
CA ASN A 114 1.68 16.28 -0.84
C ASN A 114 2.55 15.79 -2.00
N SER A 115 3.75 16.38 -2.12
CA SER A 115 4.70 16.03 -3.18
C SER A 115 5.10 14.55 -3.14
N GLY A 116 5.49 14.06 -4.29
CA GLY A 116 5.75 12.66 -4.55
C GLY A 116 5.52 12.36 -6.02
N HIS A 117 5.83 11.14 -6.43
CA HIS A 117 5.80 10.74 -7.84
C HIS A 117 5.52 9.24 -7.97
N TYR A 118 5.34 8.77 -9.19
CA TYR A 118 5.43 7.35 -9.52
C TYR A 118 6.82 7.05 -10.06
N GLU A 119 7.42 5.94 -9.61
CA GLU A 119 8.67 5.41 -10.16
C GLU A 119 8.35 4.25 -11.10
N ILE A 120 8.82 4.35 -12.34
CA ILE A 120 8.66 3.34 -13.37
C ILE A 120 9.94 2.51 -13.42
N SER A 121 9.81 1.20 -13.22
CA SER A 121 10.90 0.25 -13.36
C SER A 121 10.57 -0.84 -14.37
N TYR A 122 11.59 -1.43 -14.99
CA TYR A 122 11.43 -2.50 -15.96
C TYR A 122 12.45 -3.62 -15.77
N ALA A 123 12.14 -4.81 -16.27
CA ALA A 123 13.04 -5.97 -16.33
C ALA A 123 12.89 -6.70 -17.67
N SER A 124 13.95 -7.38 -18.10
CA SER A 124 13.95 -8.24 -19.30
C SER A 124 13.60 -9.70 -19.01
N ALA A 125 13.38 -10.06 -17.75
CA ALA A 125 13.02 -11.40 -17.30
C ALA A 125 11.92 -11.36 -16.22
N PRO A 126 11.07 -12.40 -16.15
CA PRO A 126 10.09 -12.52 -15.07
C PRO A 126 10.77 -12.46 -13.70
N GLY A 127 10.24 -11.64 -12.79
CA GLY A 127 10.75 -11.52 -11.44
C GLY A 127 12.02 -10.65 -11.27
N GLY A 128 12.61 -10.15 -12.35
CA GLY A 128 13.71 -9.18 -12.31
C GLY A 128 15.08 -9.73 -12.74
N PRO A 129 16.19 -9.00 -12.46
CA PRO A 129 16.24 -7.75 -11.68
C PRO A 129 15.54 -6.59 -12.37
N PHE A 130 14.92 -5.71 -11.58
CA PHE A 130 14.26 -4.50 -12.08
C PHE A 130 15.21 -3.30 -12.03
N THR A 131 15.19 -2.52 -13.10
CA THR A 131 15.95 -1.28 -13.27
C THR A 131 14.98 -0.11 -13.34
N VAL A 132 15.27 0.97 -12.60
CA VAL A 132 14.49 2.22 -12.68
C VAL A 132 14.71 2.85 -14.05
N TYR A 133 13.61 3.07 -14.78
CA TYR A 133 13.62 3.80 -16.04
C TYR A 133 13.54 5.32 -15.80
N GLY A 134 12.63 5.73 -14.92
CA GLY A 134 12.37 7.13 -14.64
C GLY A 134 11.21 7.32 -13.66
N GLN A 135 10.80 8.57 -13.50
CA GLN A 135 9.73 8.97 -12.60
C GLN A 135 8.80 9.99 -13.25
N THR A 136 7.56 10.07 -12.74
CA THR A 136 6.61 11.11 -13.13
C THR A 136 6.91 12.46 -12.47
N ALA A 137 6.28 13.53 -12.98
CA ALA A 137 6.38 14.85 -12.38
C ALA A 137 5.72 14.90 -10.99
N ASP A 138 4.57 14.23 -10.84
CA ASP A 138 3.85 14.13 -9.58
C ASP A 138 2.94 12.88 -9.51
N LYS A 139 2.15 12.78 -8.43
CA LYS A 139 1.19 11.70 -8.17
C LYS A 139 -0.13 11.80 -8.94
N THR A 140 -0.35 12.84 -9.74
CA THR A 140 -1.55 13.03 -10.56
C THR A 140 -1.41 12.44 -11.97
N VAL A 141 -0.16 12.22 -12.41
CA VAL A 141 0.15 11.61 -13.70
C VAL A 141 -0.40 10.17 -13.76
N SER A 142 -1.05 9.84 -14.87
CA SER A 142 -1.68 8.54 -15.13
C SER A 142 -1.11 7.79 -16.33
N SER A 143 -0.06 8.32 -16.98
CA SER A 143 0.59 7.66 -18.10
C SER A 143 2.09 7.97 -18.20
N TYR A 144 2.85 7.06 -18.80
CA TYR A 144 4.27 7.22 -19.07
C TYR A 144 4.68 6.49 -20.35
N ALA A 145 5.49 7.16 -21.18
CA ALA A 145 6.06 6.55 -22.38
C ALA A 145 7.49 6.08 -22.10
N VAL A 146 7.76 4.82 -22.44
CA VAL A 146 9.05 4.17 -22.25
C VAL A 146 9.60 3.74 -23.60
N GLN A 147 10.87 4.04 -23.86
CA GLN A 147 11.56 3.66 -25.09
C GLN A 147 12.74 2.76 -24.73
N LEU A 148 12.64 1.48 -25.07
CA LEU A 148 13.65 0.46 -24.74
C LEU A 148 14.20 -0.20 -26.01
N PRO A 149 15.41 -0.78 -25.95
CA PRO A 149 15.95 -1.56 -27.06
C PRO A 149 14.99 -2.68 -27.51
N ALA A 150 15.01 -2.99 -28.80
CA ALA A 150 14.26 -4.11 -29.33
C ALA A 150 14.80 -5.45 -28.79
N GLN A 151 13.91 -6.35 -28.41
CA GLN A 151 14.21 -7.72 -27.99
C GLN A 151 13.05 -8.66 -28.35
N THR A 152 13.34 -9.96 -28.39
CA THR A 152 12.35 -10.99 -28.75
C THR A 152 11.50 -11.45 -27.56
N THR A 153 11.89 -11.07 -26.34
CA THR A 153 11.17 -11.36 -25.10
C THR A 153 10.37 -10.15 -24.63
N PRO A 154 9.26 -10.37 -23.89
CA PRO A 154 8.52 -9.26 -23.27
C PRO A 154 9.38 -8.49 -22.25
N TYR A 155 9.05 -7.22 -22.04
CA TYR A 155 9.48 -6.46 -20.87
C TYR A 155 8.46 -6.60 -19.74
N TYR A 156 8.95 -6.60 -18.51
CA TYR A 156 8.15 -6.64 -17.28
C TYR A 156 8.24 -5.28 -16.62
N PHE A 157 7.12 -4.67 -16.27
CA PHE A 157 7.07 -3.34 -15.67
C PHE A 157 6.58 -3.39 -14.24
N ARG A 158 7.21 -2.57 -13.39
CA ARG A 158 6.75 -2.26 -12.03
C ARG A 158 6.49 -0.77 -11.91
N LEU A 159 5.43 -0.44 -11.17
CA LEU A 159 5.07 0.91 -10.82
C LEU A 159 4.81 0.99 -9.33
N ARG A 160 5.44 1.95 -8.65
CA ARG A 160 5.20 2.24 -7.22
C ARG A 160 5.14 3.74 -6.99
N THR A 161 4.54 4.12 -5.87
CA THR A 161 4.35 5.53 -5.50
C THR A 161 5.31 5.93 -4.40
N PHE A 162 5.84 7.14 -4.55
CA PHE A 162 6.62 7.83 -3.56
C PHE A 162 5.82 9.02 -3.03
N THR A 163 5.91 9.27 -1.73
CA THR A 163 5.54 10.55 -1.13
C THR A 163 6.74 11.10 -0.41
N ASP A 164 7.13 12.31 -0.79
CA ASP A 164 8.33 12.94 -0.27
C ASP A 164 8.14 13.44 1.17
N PRO A 165 9.24 13.56 1.93
CA PRO A 165 9.23 14.31 3.18
C PRO A 165 8.71 15.73 2.96
N HIS A 166 7.90 16.23 3.87
CA HIS A 166 7.40 17.61 3.81
C HIS A 166 7.30 18.22 5.20
N ALA A 167 7.61 19.52 5.27
CA ALA A 167 7.53 20.31 6.47
C ALA A 167 6.11 20.86 6.71
N ALA A 168 5.87 21.29 7.96
CA ALA A 168 4.64 21.89 8.43
C ALA A 168 4.02 22.85 7.42
N ASN A 169 2.92 22.45 6.77
CA ASN A 169 1.97 23.42 6.24
C ASN A 169 1.10 23.90 7.41
N ALA A 170 1.06 25.22 7.63
CA ALA A 170 0.42 25.86 8.78
C ALA A 170 -1.13 25.73 8.83
N SER A 171 -1.72 24.85 8.03
CA SER A 171 -3.16 24.76 7.82
C SER A 171 -3.78 23.35 7.89
N ALA A 172 -3.02 22.28 8.19
CA ALA A 172 -3.57 20.93 8.29
C ALA A 172 -3.33 20.30 9.68
N TYR A 173 -4.42 19.99 10.38
CA TYR A 173 -4.45 19.35 11.70
C TYR A 173 -4.03 17.86 11.69
N GLU A 174 -3.56 17.32 10.57
CA GLU A 174 -3.08 15.93 10.47
C GLU A 174 -1.76 15.89 9.71
N CYS A 175 -0.68 15.49 10.40
CA CYS A 175 0.67 15.33 9.83
C CYS A 175 1.18 16.54 9.05
N SER A 176 1.19 17.72 9.69
CA SER A 176 1.86 18.89 9.10
C SER A 176 3.33 18.59 8.79
N TYR A 177 3.96 17.70 9.56
CA TYR A 177 5.33 17.25 9.37
C TYR A 177 5.38 15.74 9.08
N GLN A 178 5.85 15.37 7.89
CA GLN A 178 6.22 13.99 7.55
C GLN A 178 7.74 13.98 7.27
N PRO A 179 8.58 13.44 8.18
CA PRO A 179 10.02 13.36 7.96
C PRO A 179 10.41 12.26 6.96
N ASN A 180 9.52 11.29 6.72
CA ASN A 180 9.84 10.08 5.99
C ASN A 180 9.47 10.18 4.51
N THR A 181 10.34 9.65 3.64
CA THR A 181 9.91 9.21 2.32
C THR A 181 9.08 7.95 2.50
N VAL A 182 7.81 8.00 2.14
CA VAL A 182 6.93 6.83 2.16
C VAL A 182 6.88 6.24 0.77
N ILE A 183 7.12 4.93 0.66
CA ILE A 183 7.17 4.20 -0.60
C ILE A 183 6.16 3.07 -0.51
N SER A 184 5.29 2.96 -1.52
CA SER A 184 4.34 1.85 -1.58
C SER A 184 4.98 0.55 -2.10
N GLU A 185 4.26 -0.55 -1.92
CA GLU A 185 4.43 -1.74 -2.75
C GLU A 185 4.23 -1.40 -4.24
N TYR A 186 4.54 -2.34 -5.13
CA TYR A 186 4.43 -2.14 -6.57
C TYR A 186 3.24 -2.86 -7.19
N THR A 187 2.75 -2.31 -8.29
CA THR A 187 1.90 -3.01 -9.27
C THR A 187 2.78 -3.49 -10.41
N GLU A 188 2.63 -4.74 -10.85
CA GLU A 188 3.45 -5.37 -11.89
C GLU A 188 2.60 -5.85 -13.07
N VAL A 189 3.06 -5.60 -14.29
CA VAL A 189 2.40 -6.03 -15.55
C VAL A 189 3.45 -6.41 -16.59
N VAL A 190 3.10 -7.35 -17.47
CA VAL A 190 3.94 -7.78 -18.60
C VAL A 190 3.52 -7.03 -19.87
N ALA A 191 4.47 -6.39 -20.54
CA ALA A 191 4.27 -5.89 -21.91
C ALA A 191 4.41 -7.08 -22.87
N SER A 192 3.37 -7.46 -23.60
CA SER A 192 3.46 -8.59 -24.53
C SER A 192 4.62 -8.38 -25.52
N GLY A 193 5.49 -9.37 -25.61
CA GLY A 193 6.46 -9.46 -26.71
C GLY A 193 5.65 -9.64 -27.99
N GLY A 194 5.98 -8.90 -29.04
CA GLY A 194 5.30 -9.04 -30.33
C GLY A 194 5.53 -10.43 -30.91
N TRP A 195 4.64 -11.35 -30.56
CA TRP A 195 4.16 -12.54 -31.28
C TRP A 195 3.18 -13.21 -30.32
N ASP A 196 1.89 -12.87 -30.44
CA ASP A 196 0.84 -13.79 -29.98
C ASP A 196 0.92 -15.01 -30.91
N PRO A 197 1.29 -16.22 -30.46
CA PRO A 197 0.89 -17.41 -31.20
C PRO A 197 -0.65 -17.41 -31.26
N PRO A 198 -1.25 -17.81 -32.40
CA PRO A 198 -2.70 -17.74 -32.57
C PRO A 198 -3.39 -18.51 -31.42
N PRO A 199 -4.53 -18.01 -30.92
CA PRO A 199 -5.26 -18.70 -29.87
C PRO A 199 -5.60 -20.09 -30.40
N THR A 200 -5.00 -21.10 -29.80
CA THR A 200 -5.47 -22.47 -30.01
C THR A 200 -6.74 -22.56 -29.17
N GLU A 201 -7.86 -22.21 -29.78
CA GLU A 201 -9.17 -22.50 -29.22
C GLU A 201 -9.22 -23.99 -28.88
N THR A 202 -9.38 -24.30 -27.60
CA THR A 202 -10.11 -25.49 -27.20
C THR A 202 -11.16 -25.01 -26.20
N PRO A 203 -12.43 -24.91 -26.61
CA PRO A 203 -13.50 -24.54 -25.71
C PRO A 203 -13.81 -25.75 -24.83
N THR A 204 -13.58 -25.61 -23.52
CA THR A 204 -14.19 -26.52 -22.55
C THR A 204 -14.84 -25.73 -21.43
N GLY A 205 -16.17 -25.73 -21.48
CA GLY A 205 -16.97 -26.00 -20.30
C GLY A 205 -17.29 -24.81 -19.40
N THR A 206 -18.41 -24.17 -19.72
CA THR A 206 -19.31 -23.47 -18.79
C THR A 206 -19.31 -24.08 -17.38
N SER A 207 -19.00 -23.29 -16.36
CA SER A 207 -19.66 -23.45 -15.06
C SER A 207 -19.77 -22.11 -14.33
N THR A 208 -21.03 -21.78 -14.03
CA THR A 208 -21.52 -20.69 -13.20
C THR A 208 -20.98 -20.79 -11.78
N PRO A 209 -20.64 -19.68 -11.08
CA PRO A 209 -20.33 -19.76 -9.66
C PRO A 209 -21.64 -19.83 -8.85
N THR A 210 -21.99 -21.04 -8.41
CA THR A 210 -22.92 -21.24 -7.29
C THR A 210 -22.13 -21.19 -6.00
N ALA A 211 -22.50 -20.28 -5.11
CA ALA A 211 -21.97 -20.18 -3.76
C ALA A 211 -22.30 -21.45 -2.95
N THR A 212 -21.29 -22.09 -2.36
CA THR A 212 -21.49 -22.91 -1.16
C THR A 212 -20.19 -22.94 -0.35
N ALA A 213 -20.27 -22.40 0.86
CA ALA A 213 -19.24 -22.52 1.88
C ALA A 213 -19.14 -23.97 2.36
N THR A 214 -17.93 -24.51 2.55
CA THR A 214 -17.56 -25.39 3.68
C THR A 214 -16.03 -25.43 3.78
N ALA A 215 -15.53 -25.26 4.99
CA ALA A 215 -14.11 -25.28 5.34
C ALA A 215 -13.53 -26.70 5.36
N THR A 216 -12.26 -26.86 4.97
CA THR A 216 -11.37 -27.88 5.56
C THR A 216 -9.91 -27.43 5.45
N ALA A 217 -9.18 -27.56 6.56
CA ALA A 217 -7.80 -27.17 6.74
C ALA A 217 -6.81 -28.14 6.09
N THR A 218 -5.67 -27.65 5.59
CA THR A 218 -4.35 -28.29 5.83
C THR A 218 -3.14 -27.42 5.43
N ALA A 219 -2.13 -27.50 6.30
CA ALA A 219 -0.69 -27.35 6.08
C ALA A 219 -0.06 -25.96 5.82
N THR A 220 0.41 -25.37 6.91
CA THR A 220 1.40 -24.31 7.06
C THR A 220 2.77 -24.67 6.46
N PRO A 221 3.49 -23.71 5.85
CA PRO A 221 4.93 -23.63 5.98
C PRO A 221 5.27 -22.42 6.88
N SER A 222 5.79 -22.74 8.05
CA SER A 222 6.42 -21.82 8.99
C SER A 222 7.50 -20.97 8.31
N ARG A 223 7.34 -19.65 8.35
CA ARG A 223 8.44 -18.69 8.16
C ARG A 223 8.48 -17.74 9.34
N LEU A 224 9.69 -17.62 9.88
CA LEU A 224 10.03 -16.88 11.09
C LEU A 224 9.54 -15.42 11.04
N TRP A 225 8.93 -15.00 12.13
CA TRP A 225 8.62 -13.62 12.45
C TRP A 225 9.91 -12.85 12.73
N LEU A 226 10.15 -11.75 12.00
CA LEU A 226 11.03 -10.70 12.50
C LEU A 226 10.20 -9.77 13.39
N PRO A 227 10.61 -9.48 14.63
CA PRO A 227 9.94 -8.48 15.45
C PRO A 227 10.20 -7.07 14.89
N LEU A 228 9.26 -6.17 15.14
CA LEU A 228 9.38 -4.73 14.95
C LEU A 228 10.71 -4.25 15.56
N ILE A 229 11.67 -3.86 14.73
CA ILE A 229 12.94 -3.32 15.22
C ILE A 229 12.75 -1.83 15.45
N LEU A 230 12.66 -1.42 16.71
CA LEU A 230 12.94 -0.03 17.10
C LEU A 230 14.46 0.16 17.04
N HIS A 231 14.94 1.00 16.13
CA HIS A 231 16.30 1.54 16.14
C HIS A 231 16.27 2.97 16.67
#